data_AF-A0A0D6JII4-F1
#
_entry.id   AF-A0A0D6JII4-F1
#
_cell.length_a   1.000
_cell.length_b   1.000
_cell.length_c   1.000
_cell.angle_alpha   90.00
_cell.angle_beta   90.00
_cell.angle_gamma   90.00
#
_symmetry.space_group_name_H-M   'P 1'
#
loop_
_entity.id
_entity.type
_entity.pdbx_description
1 polymer ?
#
loop_
_entity_poly.entity_id
_entity_poly.type
_entity_poly.pdbx_seq_one_letter_code
_entity_poly.pdbx_strand_id
1 'polypeptide(L)' 'MRFIIGLAIGIIIGAATSGYAQTVVGTGYLIGWDVIKDGTVICSDPFIWEGTMELECD' A
#
# COMPACT_ATOMS: atom_id res chain seq x y z
N MET A 1 -15.52 -24.06 22.21
CA MET A 1 -15.82 -23.96 20.75
C MET A 1 -16.06 -22.54 20.26
N ARG A 2 -16.86 -21.71 20.93
CA ARG A 2 -17.13 -20.30 20.52
C ARG A 2 -15.86 -19.45 20.28
N PHE A 3 -14.82 -19.62 21.09
CA PHE A 3 -13.57 -18.86 20.98
C PHE A 3 -12.77 -19.18 19.71
N ILE A 4 -12.76 -20.45 19.29
CA ILE A 4 -12.02 -20.91 18.10
C ILE A 4 -12.69 -20.39 16.83
N ILE A 5 -14.02 -20.32 16.83
CA ILE A 5 -14.80 -19.77 15.72
C ILE A 5 -14.52 -18.26 15.58
N GLY A 6 -14.49 -17.52 16.69
CA GLY A 6 -14.14 -16.10 16.68
C GLY A 6 -12.71 -15.84 16.19
N LEU A 7 -11.75 -16.66 16.62
CA LEU A 7 -10.36 -16.58 16.18
C LEU A 7 -10.21 -16.86 14.67
N ALA A 8 -10.88 -17.91 14.17
CA ALA A 8 -10.82 -18.27 12.76
C ALA A 8 -11.42 -17.16 11.88
N ILE A 9 -12.55 -16.58 12.28
CA ILE A 9 -13.17 -15.45 11.57
C ILE A 9 -12.25 -14.22 11.61
N GLY A 10 -11.66 -13.90 12.76
CA GLY A 10 -10.74 -12.78 12.90
C GLY A 10 -9.49 -12.89 12.02
N ILE A 11 -8.91 -14.08 11.91
CA ILE A 11 -7.73 -14.34 11.06
C ILE A 11 -8.06 -14.16 9.57
N ILE A 12 -9.23 -14.65 9.12
CA ILE A 12 -9.65 -14.52 7.72
C ILE A 12 -9.84 -13.04 7.35
N ILE A 13 -10.45 -12.25 8.24
CA ILE A 13 -10.67 -10.82 8.00
C ILE A 13 -9.35 -10.06 8.05
N GLY A 14 -8.48 -10.33 9.03
CA GLY A 14 -7.17 -9.68 9.14
C GLY A 14 -6.27 -9.95 7.93
N ALA A 15 -6.23 -11.20 7.44
CA ALA A 15 -5.45 -11.57 6.26
C ALA A 15 -5.95 -10.89 4.97
N ALA A 16 -7.24 -10.58 4.87
CA ALA A 16 -7.79 -9.86 3.71
C ALA A 16 -7.36 -8.37 3.67
N THR A 17 -7.05 -7.78 4.83
CA THR A 17 -6.68 -6.35 4.92
C THR A 17 -5.19 -6.08 4.68
N SER A 18 -4.31 -7.06 4.84
CA SER A 18 -2.87 -6.90 4.57
C SER A 18 -2.53 -6.82 3.07
N GLY A 19 -3.50 -7.04 2.17
CA GLY A 19 -3.30 -6.94 0.72
C GLY A 19 -3.31 -5.53 0.15
N TYR A 20 -3.63 -4.50 0.96
CA TYR A 20 -3.66 -3.10 0.50
C TYR A 20 -2.29 -2.40 0.54
N ALA A 21 -1.31 -2.97 1.23
CA ALA A 21 0.09 -2.69 0.92
C ALA A 21 0.48 -3.60 -0.25
N GLN A 22 -0.15 -3.38 -1.42
CA GLN A 22 0.34 -4.00 -2.64
C GLN A 22 1.81 -3.65 -2.74
N THR A 23 2.63 -4.67 -2.65
CA THR A 23 4.03 -4.66 -3.02
C THR A 23 4.09 -3.99 -4.39
N VAL A 24 4.52 -2.74 -4.44
CA VAL A 24 4.83 -2.09 -5.70
C VAL A 24 6.18 -2.65 -6.12
N VAL A 25 6.14 -3.86 -6.68
CA VAL A 25 7.32 -4.52 -7.23
C VAL A 25 7.30 -4.21 -8.72
N GLY A 26 8.06 -3.19 -9.09
CA GLY A 26 8.20 -2.75 -10.47
C GLY A 26 8.33 -1.24 -10.62
N THR A 27 8.92 -0.84 -11.74
CA THR A 27 8.90 0.53 -12.25
C THR A 27 7.52 0.85 -12.84
N GLY A 28 6.91 1.97 -12.48
CA GLY A 28 5.58 2.35 -12.97
C GLY A 28 4.86 3.41 -12.14
N TYR A 29 3.66 3.81 -12.59
CA TYR A 29 2.83 4.80 -11.89
C TYR A 29 2.06 4.21 -10.71
N LEU A 30 2.06 4.92 -9.59
CA LEU A 30 1.27 4.63 -8.40
C LEU A 30 -0.11 5.28 -8.44
N ILE A 31 -1.01 4.75 -9.27
CA ILE A 31 -2.36 5.31 -9.38
C ILE A 31 -3.12 5.20 -8.04
N GLY A 32 -3.67 6.33 -7.58
CA GLY A 32 -4.37 6.50 -6.31
C GLY A 32 -3.46 6.79 -5.11
N TRP A 33 -2.19 7.14 -5.31
CA TRP A 33 -1.24 7.42 -4.22
C TRP A 33 -0.88 8.89 -4.13
N ASP A 34 -0.83 9.40 -2.89
CA ASP A 34 -0.34 10.74 -2.58
C ASP A 34 0.99 10.68 -1.83
N VAL A 35 1.98 11.42 -2.32
CA VAL A 35 3.24 11.66 -1.62
C VAL A 35 3.03 12.86 -0.71
N ILE A 36 3.14 12.63 0.60
CA ILE A 36 2.92 13.67 1.61
C ILE A 36 4.26 14.03 2.25
N LYS A 37 4.58 15.33 2.24
CA LYS A 37 5.74 15.90 2.94
C LYS A 37 5.28 17.06 3.82
N ASP A 38 5.67 17.03 5.09
CA ASP A 38 5.31 18.06 6.07
C ASP A 38 3.78 18.31 6.16
N GLY A 39 2.98 17.25 6.03
CA GLY A 39 1.52 17.30 6.09
C GLY A 39 0.84 17.84 4.82
N THR A 40 1.61 18.11 3.76
CA THR A 40 1.10 18.59 2.47
C THR A 40 1.30 17.54 1.40
N VAL A 41 0.29 17.32 0.55
CA VAL A 41 0.44 16.50 -0.66
C VAL A 41 1.34 17.25 -1.63
N ILE A 42 2.51 16.69 -1.90
CA ILE A 42 3.49 17.28 -2.82
C ILE A 42 3.39 16.69 -4.23
N CYS A 43 2.76 15.52 -4.37
CA CYS A 43 2.62 14.81 -5.63
C CYS A 43 1.53 13.73 -5.50
N SER A 44 0.75 13.54 -6.56
CA SER A 44 -0.27 12.50 -6.67
C SER A 44 0.06 11.64 -7.89
N ASP A 45 -0.16 10.33 -7.77
CA ASP A 45 0.15 9.34 -8.79
C ASP A 45 1.62 9.35 -9.28
N PRO A 46 2.63 9.31 -8.39
CA PRO A 46 4.04 9.38 -8.78
C PRO A 46 4.47 8.17 -9.62
N PHE A 47 5.49 8.36 -10.46
CA PHE A 47 6.19 7.27 -11.13
C PHE A 47 7.33 6.76 -10.25
N ILE A 48 7.40 5.44 -10.02
CA ILE A 48 8.50 4.82 -9.28
C ILE A 48 9.54 4.27 -10.25
N TRP A 49 10.80 4.52 -9.93
CA TRP A 49 11.95 3.81 -10.48
C TRP A 49 12.49 2.80 -9.48
N GLU A 50 12.22 1.50 -9.67
CA GLU A 50 12.68 0.46 -8.73
C GLU A 50 14.21 0.37 -8.68
N GLY A 51 14.86 0.55 -9.85
CA GLY A 51 16.32 0.43 -9.97
C GLY A 51 17.11 1.49 -9.19
N THR A 52 16.54 2.69 -9.03
CA THR A 52 17.18 3.80 -8.30
C THR A 52 16.48 4.11 -6.97
N MET A 53 15.35 3.47 -6.68
CA MET A 53 14.49 3.76 -5.52
C MET A 53 14.04 5.23 -5.48
N GLU A 54 13.74 5.78 -6.66
CA GLU A 54 13.32 7.18 -6.83
C GLU A 54 11.82 7.27 -7.13
N LEU A 55 11.23 8.38 -6.67
CA LEU A 55 9.88 8.80 -7.03
C LEU A 55 10.00 10.03 -7.92
N GLU A 56 9.46 9.93 -9.13
CA GLU A 56 9.37 11.02 -10.08
C GLU A 56 7.94 11.56 -10.11
N CYS A 57 7.84 12.88 -10.13
CA CYS A 57 6.61 13.64 -10.13
C CYS A 57 6.71 14.66 -11.26
N ASP A 58 5.86 14.52 -12.27
CA ASP A 58 5.70 15.49 -13.37
C ASP A 58 5.00 16.79 -12.91
#